data_AF-A0A2E1FTB0-F1
#
_entry.id   AF-A0A2E1FTB0-F1
#
_cell.length_a   1.000
_cell.length_b   1.000
_cell.length_c   1.000
_cell.angle_alpha   90.00
_cell.angle_beta   90.00
_cell.angle_gamma   90.00
#
_symmetry.space_group_name_H-M   'P 1'
#
loop_
_entity.id
_entity.type
_entity.pdbx_description
1 polymer ?
#
loop_
_entity_poly.entity_id
_entity_poly.type
_entity_poly.pdbx_seq_one_letter_code
_entity_poly.pdbx_strand_id
1 'polypeptide(L)'
;MPITKLIFIPHKNRKMKNVLIGFFAIFILGSVSGQCTADFDFGSETYGSSPDPSQGEQFEPGITDEPYYDVLHLLIPTYVVEIDSTLPFAPDALLDSIELVSLVMVDLDDTLISYSLDEMGLQVLCNNNGDSDYPCSFHGGNQYCASLEGTPTISGNFRADITVKGWTTVFGFPFGQEQMFGSLFIDFGVEGCMDVNATNYNPEAVIDDGSCILNPCNLDGIEVATISFSYTETDLSVDVGDLVYWVNYGGFHDVNGDIDSQTGLSFGNPEAFTLPAISGSPSGVCMGSHTFTIPGVYTYDCSIGSHAALGMVGTVTVGVGGCTDSTASNYNPAADYDDGSCNPIVDCFGDLNSDSSVTVADLLLILSEFGCTSGCTTDINGDGVTTVADLLELLSVFGTAC
;
A
#
# COMPACT_ATOMS: atom_id res chain seq x y z
N MET A 1 -30.29 -25.62 -10.03
CA MET A 1 -29.54 -24.71 -10.94
C MET A 1 -30.43 -23.50 -11.14
N PRO A 2 -29.93 -22.27 -10.91
CA PRO A 2 -28.74 -21.71 -11.55
C PRO A 2 -27.62 -21.36 -10.54
N ILE A 3 -26.35 -21.65 -10.86
CA ILE A 3 -25.34 -20.84 -11.57
C ILE A 3 -24.65 -19.82 -10.65
N THR A 4 -23.52 -20.30 -10.11
CA THR A 4 -22.35 -19.55 -9.65
C THR A 4 -21.84 -18.60 -10.75
N LYS A 5 -21.50 -17.36 -10.38
CA LYS A 5 -20.50 -16.56 -11.10
C LYS A 5 -19.66 -15.79 -10.10
N LEU A 6 -18.50 -16.39 -9.77
CA LEU A 6 -17.27 -15.64 -9.49
C LEU A 6 -17.03 -14.70 -10.67
N ILE A 7 -16.89 -13.41 -10.40
CA ILE A 7 -16.18 -12.46 -11.27
C ILE A 7 -15.34 -11.56 -10.34
N PHE A 8 -14.03 -11.82 -10.34
CA PHE A 8 -12.97 -10.86 -10.04
C PHE A 8 -13.11 -9.60 -10.91
N ILE A 9 -12.52 -8.47 -10.49
CA ILE A 9 -11.94 -7.32 -11.27
C ILE A 9 -12.23 -5.99 -10.53
N PRO A 10 -11.31 -4.99 -10.41
CA PRO A 10 -9.86 -5.02 -10.21
C PRO A 10 -9.42 -4.05 -9.08
N HIS A 11 -8.17 -4.20 -8.62
CA HIS A 11 -7.44 -3.12 -7.94
C HIS A 11 -7.41 -1.87 -8.83
N LYS A 12 -8.00 -0.77 -8.35
CA LYS A 12 -7.79 0.54 -8.95
C LYS A 12 -6.87 1.33 -8.04
N ASN A 13 -5.63 1.49 -8.47
CA ASN A 13 -4.61 2.36 -7.89
C ASN A 13 -5.23 3.69 -7.43
N ARG A 14 -5.44 3.85 -6.12
CA ARG A 14 -5.66 5.15 -5.53
C ARG A 14 -4.29 5.71 -5.23
N LYS A 15 -3.83 6.60 -6.12
CA LYS A 15 -2.66 7.46 -5.89
C LYS A 15 -2.70 7.99 -4.46
N MET A 16 -1.68 7.68 -3.68
CA MET A 16 -1.36 8.37 -2.43
C MET A 16 -1.35 9.86 -2.72
N LYS A 17 -2.35 10.57 -2.20
CA LYS A 17 -2.22 12.00 -1.97
C LYS A 17 -1.80 12.10 -0.52
N ASN A 18 -0.56 12.55 -0.33
CA ASN A 18 -0.07 13.06 0.94
C ASN A 18 -1.10 14.06 1.48
N VAL A 19 -1.91 13.60 2.43
CA VAL A 19 -2.74 14.45 3.25
C VAL A 19 -2.10 14.38 4.61
N LEU A 20 -1.19 15.33 4.83
CA LEU A 20 -0.71 15.73 6.14
C LEU A 20 -1.94 16.25 6.92
N ILE A 21 -2.72 15.36 7.52
CA ILE A 21 -3.62 15.74 8.60
C ILE A 21 -2.79 15.54 9.86
N GLY A 22 -2.26 16.66 10.35
CA GLY A 22 -1.63 16.70 11.64
C GLY A 22 -2.59 16.16 12.69
N PHE A 23 -2.09 15.19 13.44
CA PHE A 23 -2.49 14.93 14.80
C PHE A 23 -2.68 16.27 15.53
N PHE A 24 -3.94 16.65 15.69
CA PHE A 24 -4.36 17.52 16.77
C PHE A 24 -5.22 16.66 17.68
N ALA A 25 -4.54 15.84 18.48
CA ALA A 25 -5.08 15.38 19.74
C ALA A 25 -5.36 16.62 20.59
N ILE A 26 -6.58 17.15 20.48
CA ILE A 26 -7.08 18.05 21.50
C ILE A 26 -7.39 17.15 22.70
N PHE A 27 -6.41 17.02 23.59
CA PHE A 27 -6.64 16.66 24.98
C PHE A 27 -7.56 17.73 25.59
N ILE A 28 -8.87 17.58 25.42
CA ILE A 28 -9.82 18.22 26.34
C ILE A 28 -9.89 17.30 27.54
N LEU A 29 -9.05 17.60 28.53
CA LEU A 29 -9.36 17.25 29.92
C LEU A 29 -10.64 18.00 30.30
N GLY A 30 -11.76 17.35 30.02
CA GLY A 30 -13.09 17.84 30.30
C GLY A 30 -14.02 16.66 30.36
N SER A 31 -14.29 16.18 31.57
CA SER A 31 -15.47 15.39 31.87
C SER A 31 -16.71 16.19 31.46
N VAL A 32 -17.15 16.01 30.23
CA VAL A 32 -18.44 16.46 29.73
C VAL A 32 -19.10 15.22 29.16
N SER A 33 -19.79 14.49 30.03
CA SER A 33 -20.78 13.49 29.68
C SER A 33 -21.91 14.19 28.92
N GLY A 34 -21.71 14.46 27.64
CA GLY A 34 -22.75 14.92 26.73
C GLY A 34 -23.40 13.69 26.12
N GLN A 35 -24.73 13.59 26.21
CA GLN A 35 -25.47 12.61 25.41
C GLN A 35 -25.10 12.80 23.93
N CYS A 36 -25.02 11.70 23.18
CA CYS A 36 -24.79 11.72 21.75
C CYS A 36 -25.77 12.66 21.02
N THR A 37 -25.42 13.14 19.82
CA THR A 37 -26.30 13.97 18.99
C THR A 37 -26.93 13.18 17.85
N ALA A 38 -28.21 13.42 17.61
CA ALA A 38 -28.98 12.80 16.53
C ALA A 38 -28.90 13.63 15.24
N ASP A 39 -27.70 13.82 14.70
CA ASP A 39 -27.42 14.68 13.54
C ASP A 39 -26.61 13.99 12.42
N PHE A 40 -26.50 12.67 12.48
CA PHE A 40 -25.81 11.86 11.47
C PHE A 40 -26.50 11.94 10.09
N ASP A 41 -25.72 12.08 9.02
CA ASP A 41 -26.24 12.17 7.66
C ASP A 41 -26.45 10.78 7.05
N PHE A 42 -27.70 10.28 7.11
CA PHE A 42 -28.12 9.04 6.45
C PHE A 42 -28.36 9.19 4.94
N GLY A 43 -28.09 10.36 4.36
CA GLY A 43 -28.29 10.61 2.94
C GLY A 43 -29.76 10.51 2.53
N SER A 44 -30.07 9.58 1.60
CA SER A 44 -31.42 9.36 1.08
C SER A 44 -32.15 8.18 1.69
N GLU A 45 -31.55 7.52 2.69
CA GLU A 45 -32.16 6.37 3.34
C GLU A 45 -33.38 6.78 4.17
N THR A 46 -34.35 5.87 4.31
CA THR A 46 -35.56 6.07 5.14
C THR A 46 -35.49 5.37 6.48
N TYR A 47 -34.49 4.50 6.67
CA TYR A 47 -34.15 3.83 7.92
C TYR A 47 -32.68 3.36 7.87
N GLY A 48 -32.07 3.10 9.02
CA GLY A 48 -30.71 2.59 9.06
C GLY A 48 -30.02 2.78 10.41
N SER A 49 -28.78 2.34 10.48
CA SER A 49 -27.87 2.59 11.61
C SER A 49 -26.50 3.03 11.12
N SER A 50 -25.77 3.77 11.95
CA SER A 50 -24.33 3.96 11.81
C SER A 50 -23.69 3.66 13.16
N PRO A 51 -22.72 2.73 13.26
CA PRO A 51 -22.23 1.88 12.17
C PRO A 51 -23.33 1.01 11.52
N ASP A 52 -23.20 0.74 10.21
CA ASP A 52 -24.04 -0.19 9.43
C ASP A 52 -23.36 -1.57 9.22
N PRO A 53 -23.76 -2.60 9.98
CA PRO A 53 -23.27 -3.97 9.81
C PRO A 53 -23.47 -4.55 8.41
N SER A 54 -24.46 -4.09 7.65
CA SER A 54 -24.70 -4.55 6.29
C SER A 54 -23.60 -4.12 5.30
N GLN A 55 -22.89 -3.03 5.63
CA GLN A 55 -21.73 -2.53 4.90
C GLN A 55 -20.39 -2.97 5.53
N GLY A 56 -20.44 -3.76 6.61
CA GLY A 56 -19.26 -4.21 7.34
C GLY A 56 -18.71 -3.19 8.34
N GLU A 57 -19.44 -2.12 8.63
CA GLU A 57 -19.08 -1.18 9.69
C GLU A 57 -19.39 -1.79 11.07
N GLN A 58 -18.56 -1.47 12.07
CA GLN A 58 -18.64 -1.98 13.43
C GLN A 58 -18.37 -0.84 14.42
N PHE A 59 -18.54 -1.12 15.71
CA PHE A 59 -18.02 -0.20 16.73
C PHE A 59 -16.49 -0.17 16.65
N GLU A 60 -15.91 0.99 16.96
CA GLU A 60 -14.46 1.10 17.07
C GLU A 60 -13.97 0.27 18.26
N PRO A 61 -12.80 -0.38 18.15
CA PRO A 61 -12.21 -1.15 19.24
C PRO A 61 -11.88 -0.25 20.44
N GLY A 62 -11.93 -0.82 21.64
CA GLY A 62 -11.60 -0.11 22.88
C GLY A 62 -10.41 -0.73 23.62
N ILE A 63 -9.74 0.08 24.44
CA ILE A 63 -8.68 -0.40 25.33
C ILE A 63 -9.28 -0.77 26.68
N THR A 64 -8.98 -1.98 27.16
CA THR A 64 -9.39 -2.45 28.49
C THR A 64 -8.82 -1.54 29.58
N ASP A 65 -9.62 -1.25 30.59
CA ASP A 65 -9.36 -0.35 31.72
C ASP A 65 -9.20 1.14 31.34
N GLU A 66 -9.46 1.54 30.10
CA GLU A 66 -9.46 2.93 29.63
C GLU A 66 -10.86 3.44 29.27
N PRO A 67 -11.14 4.76 29.31
CA PRO A 67 -12.44 5.29 28.91
C PRO A 67 -12.79 4.95 27.45
N TYR A 68 -13.98 4.37 27.26
CA TYR A 68 -14.56 4.05 25.96
C TYR A 68 -15.79 4.92 25.70
N TYR A 69 -15.96 5.35 24.44
CA TYR A 69 -17.13 6.07 23.97
C TYR A 69 -17.27 5.83 22.47
N ASP A 70 -18.42 5.30 22.06
CA ASP A 70 -18.82 5.20 20.65
C ASP A 70 -20.33 5.38 20.52
N VAL A 71 -20.82 5.73 19.34
CA VAL A 71 -22.21 6.14 19.10
C VAL A 71 -22.85 5.27 18.03
N LEU A 72 -23.97 4.66 18.40
CA LEU A 72 -24.92 4.09 17.46
C LEU A 72 -25.94 5.16 17.07
N HIS A 73 -25.81 5.70 15.85
CA HIS A 73 -26.83 6.54 15.25
C HIS A 73 -27.94 5.69 14.64
N LEU A 74 -29.18 6.14 14.77
CA LEU A 74 -30.37 5.38 14.38
C LEU A 74 -31.29 6.27 13.54
N LEU A 75 -31.69 5.79 12.36
CA LEU A 75 -32.82 6.34 11.62
C LEU A 75 -33.97 5.33 11.68
N ILE A 76 -35.03 5.69 12.42
CA ILE A 76 -36.14 4.79 12.69
C ILE A 76 -37.14 4.86 11.53
N PRO A 77 -37.56 3.73 10.93
CA PRO A 77 -38.50 3.72 9.83
C PRO A 77 -39.84 4.34 10.24
N THR A 78 -40.57 4.89 9.26
CA THR A 78 -41.89 5.47 9.51
C THR A 78 -42.96 4.38 9.58
N TYR A 79 -42.85 3.36 8.72
CA TYR A 79 -43.84 2.32 8.57
C TYR A 79 -43.34 0.96 9.07
N VAL A 80 -44.24 0.17 9.66
CA VAL A 80 -43.90 -1.18 10.18
C VAL A 80 -43.40 -2.11 9.08
N VAL A 81 -43.92 -1.96 7.86
CA VAL A 81 -43.54 -2.80 6.70
C VAL A 81 -42.12 -2.53 6.18
N GLU A 82 -41.48 -1.43 6.58
CA GLU A 82 -40.07 -1.15 6.26
C GLU A 82 -39.12 -2.02 7.09
N ILE A 83 -39.54 -2.44 8.30
CA ILE A 83 -38.78 -3.38 9.13
C ILE A 83 -38.85 -4.79 8.54
N ASP A 84 -40.07 -5.24 8.26
CA ASP A 84 -40.34 -6.54 7.66
C ASP A 84 -41.61 -6.48 6.81
N SER A 85 -41.40 -6.51 5.48
CA SER A 85 -42.46 -6.49 4.47
C SER A 85 -43.40 -7.71 4.51
N THR A 86 -43.04 -8.77 5.24
CA THR A 86 -43.86 -9.98 5.38
C THR A 86 -44.90 -9.87 6.49
N LEU A 87 -44.81 -8.84 7.34
CA LEU A 87 -45.76 -8.63 8.43
C LEU A 87 -47.16 -8.32 7.88
N PRO A 88 -48.24 -8.82 8.51
CA PRO A 88 -49.62 -8.67 8.02
C PRO A 88 -50.21 -7.29 8.35
N PHE A 89 -49.46 -6.21 8.14
CA PHE A 89 -49.88 -4.83 8.32
C PHE A 89 -50.21 -4.17 6.97
N ALA A 90 -51.03 -3.12 7.02
CA ALA A 90 -51.24 -2.27 5.85
C ALA A 90 -49.92 -1.53 5.52
N PRO A 91 -49.65 -1.20 4.24
CA PRO A 91 -48.41 -0.51 3.85
C PRO A 91 -48.22 0.86 4.53
N ASP A 92 -49.29 1.47 5.02
CA ASP A 92 -49.33 2.75 5.73
C ASP A 92 -49.43 2.60 7.25
N ALA A 93 -49.29 1.39 7.80
CA ALA A 93 -49.27 1.16 9.23
C ALA A 93 -48.04 1.82 9.86
N LEU A 94 -48.28 2.82 10.71
CA LEU A 94 -47.24 3.58 11.40
C LEU A 94 -46.55 2.73 12.47
N LEU A 95 -45.24 2.90 12.55
CA LEU A 95 -44.46 2.49 13.70
C LEU A 95 -44.58 3.60 14.77
N ASP A 96 -45.21 3.29 15.90
CA ASP A 96 -45.46 4.28 16.94
C ASP A 96 -44.15 4.58 17.71
N SER A 97 -43.46 3.53 18.14
CA SER A 97 -42.14 3.64 18.75
C SER A 97 -41.38 2.32 18.72
N ILE A 98 -40.07 2.39 18.92
CA ILE A 98 -39.24 1.27 19.35
C ILE A 98 -38.68 1.57 20.74
N GLU A 99 -38.50 0.55 21.56
CA GLU A 99 -37.97 0.65 22.91
C GLU A 99 -36.85 -0.37 23.11
N LEU A 100 -35.71 0.05 23.66
CA LEU A 100 -34.65 -0.88 24.04
C LEU A 100 -35.12 -1.74 25.22
N VAL A 101 -35.15 -3.06 25.03
CA VAL A 101 -35.52 -4.03 26.08
C VAL A 101 -34.29 -4.51 26.84
N SER A 102 -33.25 -4.92 26.10
CA SER A 102 -31.99 -5.38 26.68
C SER A 102 -30.86 -5.27 25.68
N LEU A 103 -29.64 -5.09 26.18
CA LEU A 103 -28.42 -5.23 25.41
C LEU A 103 -27.47 -6.12 26.22
N VAL A 104 -27.00 -7.20 25.60
CA VAL A 104 -26.02 -8.12 26.18
C VAL A 104 -24.86 -8.32 25.22
N MET A 105 -23.67 -8.54 25.77
CA MET A 105 -22.45 -8.75 25.02
C MET A 105 -22.13 -10.24 25.02
N VAL A 106 -22.24 -10.88 23.86
CA VAL A 106 -21.93 -12.30 23.68
C VAL A 106 -20.45 -12.44 23.34
N ASP A 107 -19.74 -13.24 24.11
CA ASP A 107 -18.33 -13.57 23.87
C ASP A 107 -18.22 -14.44 22.60
N LEU A 108 -17.41 -14.03 21.63
CA LEU A 108 -17.22 -14.77 20.38
C LEU A 108 -16.23 -15.93 20.50
N ASP A 109 -15.35 -15.91 21.49
CA ASP A 109 -14.45 -17.02 21.80
C ASP A 109 -15.18 -18.13 22.57
N ASP A 110 -16.19 -17.77 23.37
CA ASP A 110 -17.17 -18.71 23.95
C ASP A 110 -18.61 -18.18 23.88
N THR A 111 -19.30 -18.51 22.80
CA THR A 111 -20.70 -18.08 22.55
C THR A 111 -21.75 -18.54 23.57
N LEU A 112 -21.38 -19.37 24.55
CA LEU A 112 -22.24 -19.73 25.69
C LEU A 112 -22.15 -18.72 26.83
N ILE A 113 -21.20 -17.79 26.78
CA ILE A 113 -20.96 -16.75 27.76
C ILE A 113 -21.49 -15.42 27.21
N SER A 114 -22.23 -14.72 28.06
CA SER A 114 -22.71 -13.37 27.78
C SER A 114 -22.60 -12.51 29.02
N TYR A 115 -22.27 -11.24 28.83
CA TYR A 115 -22.13 -10.24 29.88
C TYR A 115 -23.20 -9.16 29.72
N SER A 116 -23.71 -8.66 30.84
CA SER A 116 -24.37 -7.37 30.88
C SER A 116 -23.36 -6.24 30.73
N LEU A 117 -23.81 -5.07 30.28
CA LEU A 117 -22.94 -3.90 30.16
C LEU A 117 -22.28 -3.53 31.49
N ASP A 118 -23.04 -3.57 32.59
CA ASP A 118 -22.54 -3.26 33.93
C ASP A 118 -21.40 -4.21 34.35
N GLU A 119 -21.49 -5.51 34.01
CA GLU A 119 -20.42 -6.49 34.29
C GLU A 119 -19.15 -6.19 33.51
N MET A 120 -19.28 -5.56 32.34
CA MET A 120 -18.15 -5.11 31.54
C MET A 120 -17.66 -3.73 31.94
N GLY A 121 -18.35 -2.98 32.81
CA GLY A 121 -18.00 -1.58 33.13
C GLY A 121 -18.47 -0.58 32.07
N LEU A 122 -19.44 -0.98 31.25
CA LEU A 122 -20.04 -0.18 30.19
C LEU A 122 -21.49 0.19 30.54
N GLN A 123 -22.03 1.17 29.84
CA GLN A 123 -23.43 1.56 29.90
C GLN A 123 -23.88 2.08 28.54
N VAL A 124 -25.19 2.11 28.32
CA VAL A 124 -25.80 2.77 27.16
C VAL A 124 -26.54 4.02 27.59
N LEU A 125 -26.24 5.14 26.95
CA LEU A 125 -26.96 6.40 27.11
C LEU A 125 -27.67 6.77 25.81
N CYS A 126 -28.99 6.67 25.83
CA CYS A 126 -29.83 7.03 24.70
C CYS A 126 -30.16 8.52 24.69
N ASN A 127 -30.22 9.12 23.50
CA ASN A 127 -30.80 10.42 23.26
C ASN A 127 -32.03 10.29 22.35
N ASN A 128 -33.21 10.44 22.95
CA ASN A 128 -34.50 10.44 22.25
C ASN A 128 -35.01 11.84 21.87
N ASN A 129 -34.13 12.86 21.86
CA ASN A 129 -34.46 14.27 21.61
C ASN A 129 -35.49 14.89 22.59
N GLY A 130 -35.77 14.22 23.72
CA GLY A 130 -36.82 14.63 24.66
C GLY A 130 -38.23 14.27 24.21
N ASP A 131 -38.37 13.39 23.21
CA ASP A 131 -39.66 12.98 22.68
C ASP A 131 -40.47 12.09 23.64
N SER A 132 -39.78 11.41 24.57
CA SER A 132 -40.38 10.46 25.51
C SER A 132 -39.73 10.55 26.91
N ASP A 133 -40.51 10.25 27.95
CA ASP A 133 -40.02 10.11 29.33
C ASP A 133 -39.13 8.87 29.52
N TYR A 134 -39.15 7.94 28.55
CA TYR A 134 -38.31 6.74 28.53
C TYR A 134 -37.08 7.01 27.64
N PRO A 135 -35.85 7.08 28.21
CA PRO A 135 -34.67 7.56 27.47
C PRO A 135 -34.34 6.77 26.21
N CYS A 136 -34.56 5.46 26.20
CA CYS A 136 -34.30 4.55 25.07
C CYS A 136 -35.58 4.16 24.33
N SER A 137 -36.52 5.09 24.22
CA SER A 137 -37.76 4.96 23.44
C SER A 137 -37.75 5.98 22.31
N PHE A 138 -37.92 5.52 21.08
CA PHE A 138 -37.68 6.27 19.85
C PHE A 138 -38.91 6.20 18.93
N HIS A 139 -39.37 7.32 18.38
CA HIS A 139 -40.54 7.33 17.48
C HIS A 139 -40.20 6.97 16.04
N GLY A 140 -41.17 6.41 15.31
CA GLY A 140 -41.04 6.17 13.88
C GLY A 140 -40.83 7.46 13.08
N GLY A 141 -40.00 7.38 12.03
CA GLY A 141 -39.74 8.46 11.08
C GLY A 141 -38.77 9.55 11.56
N ASN A 142 -38.12 9.34 12.71
CA ASN A 142 -37.16 10.27 13.29
C ASN A 142 -35.77 9.64 13.43
N GLN A 143 -34.79 10.52 13.67
CA GLN A 143 -33.42 10.15 13.95
C GLN A 143 -33.10 10.26 15.45
N TYR A 144 -32.32 9.31 15.94
CA TYR A 144 -31.85 9.25 17.32
C TYR A 144 -30.41 8.74 17.37
N CYS A 145 -29.88 8.63 18.59
CA CYS A 145 -28.62 7.98 18.83
C CYS A 145 -28.58 7.34 20.23
N ALA A 146 -27.65 6.41 20.42
CA ALA A 146 -27.28 5.85 21.71
C ALA A 146 -25.77 5.74 21.80
N SER A 147 -25.16 6.30 22.86
CA SER A 147 -23.73 6.08 23.13
C SER A 147 -23.55 4.79 23.93
N LEU A 148 -22.55 3.99 23.54
CA LEU A 148 -21.95 2.96 24.37
C LEU A 148 -20.72 3.59 25.02
N GLU A 149 -20.72 3.70 26.35
CA GLU A 149 -19.67 4.42 27.07
C GLU A 149 -19.34 3.78 28.41
N GLY A 150 -18.14 4.03 28.92
CA GLY A 150 -17.71 3.52 30.22
C GLY A 150 -16.22 3.23 30.26
N THR A 151 -15.83 2.24 31.07
CA THR A 151 -14.46 1.75 31.16
C THR A 151 -14.52 0.22 31.11
N PRO A 152 -14.31 -0.40 29.94
CA PRO A 152 -14.41 -1.83 29.77
C PRO A 152 -13.38 -2.54 30.64
N THR A 153 -13.81 -3.46 31.49
CA THR A 153 -12.95 -4.22 32.43
C THR A 153 -12.66 -5.65 31.97
N ILE A 154 -13.26 -6.05 30.84
CA ILE A 154 -13.14 -7.38 30.26
C ILE A 154 -12.61 -7.20 28.83
N SER A 155 -11.50 -7.85 28.52
CA SER A 155 -10.98 -7.97 27.15
C SER A 155 -11.62 -9.14 26.41
N GLY A 156 -11.68 -9.05 25.09
CA GLY A 156 -12.25 -10.09 24.23
C GLY A 156 -12.93 -9.52 22.99
N ASN A 157 -13.47 -10.43 22.19
CA ASN A 157 -14.22 -10.11 20.97
C ASN A 157 -15.71 -10.34 21.25
N PHE A 158 -16.52 -9.29 21.15
CA PHE A 158 -17.91 -9.34 21.59
C PHE A 158 -18.88 -9.03 20.46
N ARG A 159 -20.03 -9.70 20.48
CA ARG A 159 -21.20 -9.33 19.68
C ARG A 159 -22.26 -8.69 20.57
N ALA A 160 -22.72 -7.51 20.20
CA ALA A 160 -23.83 -6.85 20.87
C ALA A 160 -25.16 -7.44 20.39
N ASP A 161 -25.83 -8.19 21.28
CA ASP A 161 -27.18 -8.68 21.07
C ASP A 161 -28.18 -7.67 21.66
N ILE A 162 -28.73 -6.84 20.77
CA ILE A 162 -29.66 -5.75 21.08
C ILE A 162 -31.08 -6.27 20.88
N THR A 163 -31.85 -6.35 21.96
CA THR A 163 -33.28 -6.65 21.91
C THR A 163 -34.08 -5.38 22.05
N VAL A 164 -34.94 -5.11 21.07
CA VAL A 164 -35.86 -3.97 21.07
C VAL A 164 -37.29 -4.45 20.95
N LYS A 165 -38.24 -3.62 21.38
CA LYS A 165 -39.67 -3.85 21.22
C LYS A 165 -40.26 -2.75 20.37
N GLY A 166 -40.78 -3.12 19.20
CA GLY A 166 -41.54 -2.21 18.33
C GLY A 166 -43.01 -2.18 18.72
N TRP A 167 -43.59 -0.98 18.75
CA TRP A 167 -44.99 -0.72 19.06
C TRP A 167 -45.72 -0.14 17.84
N THR A 168 -46.93 -0.62 17.58
CA THR A 168 -47.84 -0.09 16.57
C THR A 168 -49.28 -0.22 17.05
N THR A 169 -50.17 0.66 16.60
CA THR A 169 -51.58 0.66 16.99
C THR A 169 -52.43 -0.10 15.97
N VAL A 170 -53.08 -1.18 16.42
CA VAL A 170 -53.94 -2.04 15.58
C VAL A 170 -55.36 -2.03 16.13
N PHE A 171 -56.32 -1.58 15.32
CA PHE A 171 -57.73 -1.42 15.73
C PHE A 171 -57.92 -0.61 17.03
N GLY A 172 -57.05 0.37 17.28
CA GLY A 172 -57.08 1.22 18.48
C GLY A 172 -56.49 0.58 19.73
N PHE A 173 -55.80 -0.56 19.59
CA PHE A 173 -55.08 -1.22 20.67
C PHE A 173 -53.58 -1.25 20.37
N PRO A 174 -52.71 -1.01 21.37
CA PRO A 174 -51.27 -1.11 21.19
C PRO A 174 -50.88 -2.58 21.00
N PHE A 175 -50.10 -2.84 19.96
CA PHE A 175 -49.48 -4.12 19.66
C PHE A 175 -47.97 -3.95 19.75
N GLY A 176 -47.29 -4.84 20.48
CA GLY A 176 -45.85 -4.79 20.69
C GLY A 176 -45.19 -6.11 20.32
N GLN A 177 -44.07 -6.06 19.59
CA GLN A 177 -43.28 -7.23 19.21
C GLN A 177 -41.81 -7.00 19.50
N GLU A 178 -41.17 -7.98 20.14
CA GLU A 178 -39.73 -7.98 20.39
C GLU A 178 -38.95 -8.55 19.20
N GLN A 179 -37.81 -7.94 18.92
CA GLN A 179 -36.85 -8.37 17.91
C GLN A 179 -35.44 -8.23 18.46
N MET A 180 -34.62 -9.25 18.24
CA MET A 180 -33.19 -9.24 18.55
C MET A 180 -32.38 -8.94 17.29
N PHE A 181 -31.36 -8.11 17.44
CA PHE A 181 -30.33 -7.81 16.45
C PHE A 181 -28.97 -8.18 17.03
N GLY A 182 -28.17 -8.96 16.29
CA GLY A 182 -26.86 -9.46 16.73
C GLY A 182 -25.86 -9.39 15.59
N SER A 183 -25.57 -8.18 15.12
CA SER A 183 -24.72 -7.92 13.95
C SER A 183 -23.63 -6.87 14.19
N LEU A 184 -23.65 -6.24 15.37
CA LEU A 184 -22.62 -5.30 15.80
C LEU A 184 -21.59 -6.04 16.65
N PHE A 185 -20.32 -5.81 16.34
CA PHE A 185 -19.17 -6.35 17.04
C PHE A 185 -18.36 -5.22 17.66
N ILE A 186 -17.64 -5.57 18.72
CA ILE A 186 -16.70 -4.68 19.40
C ILE A 186 -15.64 -5.52 20.07
N ASP A 187 -14.39 -5.08 19.92
CA ASP A 187 -13.23 -5.76 20.50
C ASP A 187 -12.64 -4.86 21.60
N PHE A 188 -12.36 -5.47 22.76
CA PHE A 188 -11.67 -4.83 23.86
C PHE A 188 -10.34 -5.53 24.12
N GLY A 189 -9.26 -4.78 24.20
CA GLY A 189 -7.93 -5.37 24.41
C GLY A 189 -6.89 -4.32 24.74
N VAL A 190 -5.69 -4.52 24.22
CA VAL A 190 -4.56 -3.59 24.42
C VAL A 190 -4.12 -2.96 23.11
N GLU A 191 -3.27 -1.95 23.22
CA GLU A 191 -2.47 -1.46 22.10
C GLU A 191 -1.28 -2.41 21.87
N GLY A 192 -0.86 -2.58 20.63
CA GLY A 192 0.33 -3.35 20.30
C GLY A 192 0.40 -3.73 18.82
N CYS A 193 1.46 -4.45 18.45
CA CYS A 193 1.61 -4.91 17.08
C CYS A 193 0.54 -5.94 16.69
N MET A 194 -0.26 -5.61 15.67
CA MET A 194 -1.29 -6.50 15.13
C MET A 194 -0.80 -7.38 13.94
N ASP A 195 0.42 -7.16 13.42
CA ASP A 195 0.97 -7.97 12.33
C ASP A 195 1.47 -9.32 12.85
N VAL A 196 0.80 -10.39 12.43
CA VAL A 196 1.10 -11.79 12.77
C VAL A 196 2.53 -12.21 12.39
N ASN A 197 3.15 -11.53 11.42
CA ASN A 197 4.49 -11.82 10.96
C ASN A 197 5.58 -11.06 11.73
N ALA A 198 5.21 -10.13 12.60
CA ALA A 198 6.17 -9.38 13.42
C ALA A 198 6.69 -10.21 14.60
N THR A 199 7.94 -9.98 14.98
CA THR A 199 8.57 -10.67 16.13
C THR A 199 7.96 -10.29 17.48
N ASN A 200 7.31 -9.14 17.56
CA ASN A 200 6.59 -8.65 18.74
C ASN A 200 5.07 -8.60 18.52
N TYR A 201 4.53 -9.42 17.61
CA TYR A 201 3.09 -9.61 17.46
C TYR A 201 2.41 -9.82 18.81
N ASN A 202 1.35 -9.07 19.08
CA ASN A 202 0.54 -9.19 20.27
C ASN A 202 -0.87 -9.68 19.91
N PRO A 203 -1.24 -10.93 20.25
CA PRO A 203 -2.58 -11.46 19.95
C PRO A 203 -3.71 -10.79 20.75
N GLU A 204 -3.39 -10.04 21.81
CA GLU A 204 -4.36 -9.27 22.60
C GLU A 204 -4.51 -7.83 22.06
N ALA A 205 -3.76 -7.45 21.03
CA ALA A 205 -3.83 -6.11 20.46
C ALA A 205 -5.07 -5.94 19.56
N VAL A 206 -5.89 -4.95 19.90
CA VAL A 206 -7.08 -4.56 19.12
C VAL A 206 -6.88 -3.23 18.39
N ILE A 207 -5.81 -2.50 18.72
CA ILE A 207 -5.37 -1.27 18.07
C ILE A 207 -3.87 -1.39 17.79
N ASP A 208 -3.47 -1.16 16.52
CA ASP A 208 -2.07 -1.15 16.12
C ASP A 208 -1.41 0.14 16.60
N ASP A 209 -0.38 -0.01 17.44
CA ASP A 209 0.41 1.10 17.97
C ASP A 209 1.62 1.46 17.09
N GLY A 210 1.79 0.76 15.96
CA GLY A 210 2.92 0.91 15.06
C GLY A 210 4.23 0.37 15.63
N SER A 211 4.18 -0.40 16.73
CA SER A 211 5.38 -0.98 17.35
C SER A 211 5.90 -2.23 16.64
N CYS A 212 5.22 -2.73 15.60
CA CYS A 212 5.61 -3.95 14.90
C CYS A 212 7.09 -3.95 14.50
N ILE A 213 7.78 -5.06 14.83
CA ILE A 213 9.18 -5.33 14.50
C ILE A 213 9.21 -6.47 13.48
N LEU A 214 9.27 -6.10 12.20
CA LEU A 214 9.17 -7.04 11.07
C LEU A 214 10.48 -7.81 10.82
N ASN A 215 11.61 -7.17 11.07
CA ASN A 215 12.95 -7.75 10.94
C ASN A 215 13.93 -7.00 11.86
N PRO A 216 15.21 -7.41 11.96
CA PRO A 216 16.18 -6.75 12.84
C PRO A 216 16.37 -5.25 12.57
N CYS A 217 16.07 -4.78 11.35
CA CYS A 217 16.09 -3.35 10.98
C CYS A 217 14.76 -2.64 11.16
N ASN A 218 13.66 -3.38 11.33
CA ASN A 218 12.29 -2.90 11.25
C ASN A 218 12.01 -2.04 10.00
N LEU A 219 12.47 -2.50 8.84
CA LEU A 219 12.30 -1.82 7.55
C LEU A 219 11.58 -2.73 6.56
N ASP A 220 10.66 -2.17 5.78
CA ASP A 220 10.10 -2.87 4.62
C ASP A 220 11.06 -2.70 3.44
N GLY A 221 11.63 -3.80 2.95
CA GLY A 221 12.66 -3.80 1.93
C GLY A 221 13.29 -5.17 1.72
N ILE A 222 14.38 -5.19 0.96
CA ILE A 222 15.10 -6.42 0.60
C ILE A 222 16.27 -6.61 1.59
N GLU A 223 16.31 -7.77 2.23
CA GLU A 223 17.39 -8.12 3.16
C GLU A 223 18.64 -8.63 2.43
N VAL A 224 19.80 -8.09 2.79
CA VAL A 224 21.11 -8.69 2.56
C VAL A 224 21.70 -9.10 3.90
N ALA A 225 21.73 -10.39 4.16
CA ALA A 225 22.32 -10.95 5.37
C ALA A 225 23.85 -11.01 5.27
N THR A 226 24.50 -10.67 6.36
CA THR A 226 25.97 -10.65 6.50
C THR A 226 26.37 -11.70 7.53
N ILE A 227 27.23 -12.65 7.13
CA ILE A 227 27.74 -13.68 8.03
C ILE A 227 29.11 -14.20 7.57
N SER A 228 30.01 -14.43 8.54
CA SER A 228 31.36 -14.96 8.28
C SER A 228 32.21 -14.08 7.34
N PHE A 229 32.29 -14.39 6.05
CA PHE A 229 33.02 -13.61 5.05
C PHE A 229 32.17 -13.42 3.79
N SER A 230 30.85 -13.28 3.95
CA SER A 230 29.90 -13.21 2.85
C SER A 230 28.76 -12.24 3.16
N TYR A 231 28.29 -11.58 2.10
CA TYR A 231 26.93 -11.08 1.98
C TYR A 231 26.07 -12.19 1.32
N THR A 232 24.80 -12.31 1.69
CA THR A 232 23.85 -13.11 0.90
C THR A 232 23.50 -12.36 -0.37
N GLU A 233 23.08 -13.07 -1.43
CA GLU A 233 22.77 -12.45 -2.71
C GLU A 233 23.91 -11.53 -3.20
N THR A 234 25.06 -12.12 -3.49
CA THR A 234 26.24 -11.38 -3.98
C THR A 234 26.00 -10.69 -5.33
N ASP A 235 24.90 -10.99 -6.01
CA ASP A 235 24.45 -10.34 -7.23
C ASP A 235 22.93 -10.11 -7.17
N LEU A 236 22.54 -8.99 -6.56
CA LEU A 236 21.15 -8.62 -6.32
C LEU A 236 20.62 -7.76 -7.47
N SER A 237 19.39 -8.02 -7.93
CA SER A 237 18.68 -7.16 -8.88
C SER A 237 17.47 -6.54 -8.20
N VAL A 238 17.31 -5.22 -8.35
CA VAL A 238 16.23 -4.43 -7.73
C VAL A 238 15.65 -3.41 -8.72
N ASP A 239 14.43 -2.94 -8.47
CA ASP A 239 13.83 -1.85 -9.23
C ASP A 239 14.31 -0.49 -8.71
N VAL A 240 14.24 0.54 -9.56
CA VAL A 240 14.58 1.91 -9.16
C VAL A 240 13.64 2.38 -8.06
N GLY A 241 14.20 2.73 -6.90
CA GLY A 241 13.48 3.19 -5.72
C GLY A 241 13.37 2.15 -4.60
N ASP A 242 13.81 0.91 -4.84
CA ASP A 242 13.78 -0.13 -3.81
C ASP A 242 14.74 0.18 -2.65
N LEU A 243 14.30 -0.20 -1.44
CA LEU A 243 15.10 -0.15 -0.22
C LEU A 243 15.76 -1.50 0.02
N VAL A 244 17.09 -1.50 0.15
CA VAL A 244 17.87 -2.67 0.57
C VAL A 244 18.42 -2.40 1.96
N TYR A 245 18.32 -3.37 2.85
CA TYR A 245 18.87 -3.28 4.20
C TYR A 245 19.79 -4.45 4.52
N TRP A 246 20.79 -4.21 5.35
CA TRP A 246 21.79 -5.20 5.71
C TRP A 246 21.66 -5.62 7.16
N VAL A 247 21.73 -6.93 7.42
CA VAL A 247 21.62 -7.51 8.76
C VAL A 247 22.84 -8.38 9.05
N ASN A 248 23.55 -8.09 10.14
CA ASN A 248 24.73 -8.86 10.55
C ASN A 248 24.37 -9.98 11.52
N TYR A 249 24.45 -11.23 11.06
CA TYR A 249 24.17 -12.44 11.84
C TYR A 249 25.39 -12.98 12.60
N GLY A 250 26.55 -12.32 12.51
CA GLY A 250 27.73 -12.63 13.30
C GLY A 250 29.03 -12.12 12.69
N GLY A 251 30.01 -11.82 13.55
CA GLY A 251 31.28 -11.22 13.13
C GLY A 251 31.25 -9.68 13.20
N PHE A 252 32.28 -9.02 12.69
CA PHE A 252 32.40 -7.56 12.65
C PHE A 252 32.53 -7.12 11.20
N HIS A 253 31.49 -6.44 10.69
CA HIS A 253 31.32 -6.17 9.27
C HIS A 253 30.75 -4.78 9.06
N ASP A 254 31.13 -4.13 7.97
CA ASP A 254 30.58 -2.90 7.41
C ASP A 254 29.97 -3.17 6.02
N VAL A 255 29.45 -2.15 5.35
CA VAL A 255 29.11 -2.17 3.92
C VAL A 255 29.74 -0.94 3.29
N ASN A 256 30.59 -1.13 2.29
CA ASN A 256 31.32 -0.03 1.65
C ASN A 256 31.15 -0.08 0.13
N GLY A 257 30.35 0.84 -0.40
CA GLY A 257 30.14 1.05 -1.83
C GLY A 257 30.79 2.33 -2.36
N ASP A 258 31.86 2.82 -1.73
CA ASP A 258 32.60 4.00 -2.21
C ASP A 258 33.97 3.62 -2.80
N ILE A 259 34.83 3.05 -1.96
CA ILE A 259 36.22 2.73 -2.29
C ILE A 259 36.42 1.21 -2.19
N ASP A 260 36.97 0.59 -3.23
CA ASP A 260 37.43 -0.80 -3.17
C ASP A 260 38.53 -0.93 -2.12
N SER A 261 38.24 -1.68 -1.05
CA SER A 261 39.15 -1.83 0.09
C SER A 261 40.44 -2.58 -0.27
N GLN A 262 40.47 -3.29 -1.40
CA GLN A 262 41.63 -4.04 -1.88
C GLN A 262 42.56 -3.18 -2.75
N THR A 263 42.00 -2.28 -3.57
CA THR A 263 42.79 -1.45 -4.50
C THR A 263 42.96 -0.01 -4.04
N GLY A 264 42.11 0.49 -3.16
CA GLY A 264 42.06 1.88 -2.72
C GLY A 264 41.50 2.85 -3.77
N LEU A 265 40.91 2.33 -4.84
CA LEU A 265 40.28 3.12 -5.90
C LEU A 265 38.75 3.13 -5.72
N SER A 266 38.07 4.13 -6.25
CA SER A 266 36.60 4.15 -6.23
C SER A 266 36.03 3.02 -7.08
N PHE A 267 34.90 2.44 -6.64
CA PHE A 267 34.13 1.49 -7.43
C PHE A 267 33.52 2.12 -8.69
N GLY A 268 33.38 3.45 -8.73
CA GLY A 268 32.71 4.13 -9.85
C GLY A 268 31.19 3.89 -9.87
N ASN A 269 30.59 3.59 -8.72
CA ASN A 269 29.15 3.44 -8.57
C ASN A 269 28.41 4.73 -8.96
N PRO A 270 27.13 4.64 -9.39
CA PRO A 270 26.33 5.83 -9.71
C PRO A 270 26.25 6.85 -8.56
N GLU A 271 26.22 6.36 -7.32
CA GLU A 271 26.44 7.15 -6.10
C GLU A 271 27.20 6.31 -5.06
N ALA A 272 27.93 6.98 -4.18
CA ALA A 272 28.60 6.32 -3.05
C ALA A 272 27.60 6.06 -1.92
N PHE A 273 27.72 4.89 -1.28
CA PHE A 273 26.98 4.55 -0.07
C PHE A 273 27.86 3.76 0.89
N THR A 274 27.70 3.96 2.20
CA THR A 274 28.44 3.23 3.23
C THR A 274 27.58 3.03 4.46
N LEU A 275 27.70 1.85 5.10
CA LEU A 275 27.13 1.55 6.41
C LEU A 275 28.26 1.25 7.39
N PRO A 276 28.19 1.74 8.63
CA PRO A 276 29.27 1.61 9.59
C PRO A 276 29.50 0.15 10.01
N ALA A 277 30.72 -0.14 10.43
CA ALA A 277 31.08 -1.45 10.95
C ALA A 277 30.35 -1.75 12.27
N ILE A 278 29.70 -2.90 12.36
CA ILE A 278 28.96 -3.34 13.54
C ILE A 278 29.23 -4.80 13.86
N SER A 279 29.22 -5.14 15.15
CA SER A 279 29.27 -6.53 15.61
C SER A 279 27.90 -7.17 15.49
N GLY A 280 27.81 -8.27 14.75
CA GLY A 280 26.59 -9.04 14.57
C GLY A 280 26.27 -9.97 15.75
N SER A 281 25.08 -10.54 15.71
CA SER A 281 24.62 -11.56 16.66
C SER A 281 23.85 -12.65 15.93
N PRO A 282 23.71 -13.88 16.48
CA PRO A 282 22.92 -14.93 15.84
C PRO A 282 21.46 -14.55 15.58
N SER A 283 20.92 -13.56 16.29
CA SER A 283 19.56 -13.03 16.08
C SER A 283 19.48 -11.93 15.01
N GLY A 284 20.61 -11.57 14.38
CA GLY A 284 20.73 -10.43 13.48
C GLY A 284 20.93 -9.12 14.23
N VAL A 285 21.68 -8.20 13.62
CA VAL A 285 21.84 -6.80 14.07
C VAL A 285 21.72 -5.93 12.83
N CYS A 286 20.81 -4.95 12.85
CA CYS A 286 20.68 -4.02 11.74
C CYS A 286 21.97 -3.24 11.52
N MET A 287 22.51 -3.31 10.31
CA MET A 287 23.65 -2.49 9.87
C MET A 287 23.19 -1.14 9.32
N GLY A 288 21.96 -1.10 8.77
CA GLY A 288 21.35 0.06 8.13
C GLY A 288 20.78 -0.33 6.77
N SER A 289 20.40 0.69 5.99
CA SER A 289 19.76 0.52 4.69
C SER A 289 20.20 1.59 3.71
N HIS A 290 20.02 1.31 2.42
CA HIS A 290 20.18 2.25 1.33
C HIS A 290 18.99 2.14 0.38
N THR A 291 18.45 3.27 -0.07
CA THR A 291 17.39 3.31 -1.09
C THR A 291 18.03 3.65 -2.43
N PHE A 292 17.97 2.72 -3.38
CA PHE A 292 18.62 2.86 -4.67
C PHE A 292 17.75 3.64 -5.65
N THR A 293 17.93 4.96 -5.71
CA THR A 293 17.11 5.85 -6.54
C THR A 293 17.72 6.19 -7.90
N ILE A 294 18.99 5.84 -8.13
CA ILE A 294 19.70 6.06 -9.38
C ILE A 294 19.93 4.69 -10.04
N PRO A 295 19.48 4.48 -11.30
CA PRO A 295 19.71 3.23 -12.00
C PRO A 295 21.19 3.02 -12.30
N GLY A 296 21.62 1.76 -12.34
CA GLY A 296 23.00 1.37 -12.62
C GLY A 296 23.45 0.18 -11.80
N VAL A 297 24.74 -0.16 -11.94
CA VAL A 297 25.36 -1.26 -11.19
C VAL A 297 26.20 -0.69 -10.05
N TYR A 298 25.91 -1.14 -8.84
CA TYR A 298 26.61 -0.77 -7.62
C TYR A 298 27.44 -1.96 -7.15
N THR A 299 28.71 -1.74 -6.89
CA THR A 299 29.61 -2.73 -6.27
C THR A 299 29.95 -2.29 -4.86
N TYR A 300 29.98 -3.21 -3.92
CA TYR A 300 30.35 -2.94 -2.53
C TYR A 300 31.14 -4.09 -1.93
N ASP A 301 31.92 -3.80 -0.89
CA ASP A 301 32.69 -4.79 -0.17
C ASP A 301 32.64 -4.59 1.35
N CYS A 302 33.28 -5.50 2.08
CA CYS A 302 33.56 -5.31 3.50
C CYS A 302 35.00 -4.84 3.69
N SER A 303 35.18 -3.64 4.24
CA SER A 303 36.49 -3.00 4.44
C SER A 303 37.24 -3.54 5.66
N ILE A 304 36.67 -4.50 6.38
CA ILE A 304 37.26 -5.03 7.60
C ILE A 304 38.38 -6.03 7.27
N GLY A 305 39.61 -5.64 7.57
CA GLY A 305 40.77 -6.53 7.49
C GLY A 305 40.97 -7.11 6.09
N SER A 306 40.85 -8.42 5.96
CA SER A 306 40.99 -9.14 4.68
C SER A 306 39.66 -9.67 4.14
N HIS A 307 38.51 -9.16 4.61
CA HIS A 307 37.20 -9.73 4.25
C HIS A 307 36.92 -9.64 2.75
N ALA A 308 37.08 -8.46 2.13
CA ALA A 308 36.93 -8.31 0.68
C ALA A 308 37.86 -9.24 -0.12
N ALA A 309 39.13 -9.36 0.30
CA ALA A 309 40.10 -10.28 -0.31
C ALA A 309 39.75 -11.77 -0.16
N LEU A 310 38.87 -12.10 0.79
CA LEU A 310 38.30 -13.44 0.99
C LEU A 310 36.97 -13.64 0.25
N GLY A 311 36.53 -12.66 -0.57
CA GLY A 311 35.34 -12.74 -1.39
C GLY A 311 34.10 -12.07 -0.80
N MET A 312 34.24 -11.30 0.28
CA MET A 312 33.13 -10.54 0.87
C MET A 312 32.84 -9.27 0.06
N VAL A 313 32.32 -9.47 -1.15
CA VAL A 313 31.95 -8.45 -2.13
C VAL A 313 30.53 -8.74 -2.61
N GLY A 314 29.81 -7.70 -3.00
CA GLY A 314 28.46 -7.83 -3.56
C GLY A 314 28.20 -6.79 -4.65
N THR A 315 27.22 -7.09 -5.50
CA THR A 315 26.70 -6.19 -6.52
C THR A 315 25.20 -6.00 -6.34
N VAL A 316 24.73 -4.77 -6.60
CA VAL A 316 23.31 -4.44 -6.74
C VAL A 316 23.09 -3.82 -8.11
N THR A 317 22.29 -4.47 -8.95
CA THR A 317 21.86 -3.97 -10.25
C THR A 317 20.49 -3.31 -10.08
N VAL A 318 20.42 -2.02 -10.37
CA VAL A 318 19.24 -1.17 -10.14
C VAL A 318 18.63 -0.79 -11.49
N GLY A 319 17.41 -1.26 -11.74
CA GLY A 319 16.72 -1.04 -13.02
C GLY A 319 17.28 -1.89 -14.17
N VAL A 320 16.89 -1.55 -15.39
CA VAL A 320 17.21 -2.30 -16.60
C VAL A 320 18.38 -1.66 -17.34
N GLY A 321 19.49 -2.39 -17.48
CA GLY A 321 20.62 -1.98 -18.33
C GLY A 321 20.35 -2.21 -19.81
N GLY A 322 20.85 -1.31 -20.67
CA GLY A 322 20.85 -1.49 -22.12
C GLY A 322 21.24 -0.21 -22.85
N CYS A 323 21.33 -0.27 -24.18
CA CYS A 323 21.70 0.92 -24.94
C CYS A 323 20.64 2.03 -24.85
N THR A 324 21.04 3.21 -24.37
CA THR A 324 20.16 4.39 -24.25
C THR A 324 20.27 5.36 -25.43
N ASP A 325 21.25 5.17 -26.32
CA ASP A 325 21.42 5.98 -27.51
C ASP A 325 20.37 5.61 -28.57
N SER A 326 19.41 6.51 -28.78
CA SER A 326 18.35 6.35 -29.79
C SER A 326 18.84 6.22 -31.23
N THR A 327 20.11 6.55 -31.49
CA THR A 327 20.76 6.40 -32.80
C THR A 327 21.54 5.11 -32.94
N ALA A 328 21.68 4.30 -31.89
CA ALA A 328 22.37 3.01 -31.97
C ALA A 328 21.45 1.92 -32.56
N SER A 329 22.07 0.97 -33.27
CA SER A 329 21.37 -0.16 -33.90
C SER A 329 20.65 -1.10 -32.91
N ASN A 330 21.05 -1.06 -31.64
CA ASN A 330 20.49 -1.85 -30.55
C ASN A 330 19.88 -1.00 -29.43
N TYR A 331 19.41 0.21 -29.75
CA TYR A 331 18.66 1.06 -28.82
C TYR A 331 17.55 0.28 -28.09
N ASN A 332 17.55 0.34 -26.77
CA ASN A 332 16.53 -0.27 -25.92
C ASN A 332 15.68 0.81 -25.23
N PRO A 333 14.41 1.02 -25.64
CA PRO A 333 13.55 2.02 -25.02
C PRO A 333 13.14 1.69 -23.57
N ALA A 334 13.40 0.47 -23.10
CA ALA A 334 13.16 0.05 -21.72
C ALA A 334 14.43 0.15 -20.84
N ALA A 335 15.57 0.61 -21.37
CA ALA A 335 16.79 0.78 -20.59
C ALA A 335 16.72 2.04 -19.70
N ASP A 336 17.01 1.87 -18.42
CA ASP A 336 17.10 2.93 -17.42
C ASP A 336 18.51 3.57 -17.40
N TYR A 337 19.54 2.82 -17.80
CA TYR A 337 20.92 3.28 -17.87
C TYR A 337 21.68 2.60 -19.02
N ASP A 338 22.68 3.31 -19.55
CA ASP A 338 23.58 2.76 -20.57
C ASP A 338 24.56 1.77 -19.94
N ASP A 339 24.47 0.51 -20.34
CA ASP A 339 25.37 -0.56 -19.91
C ASP A 339 26.63 -0.67 -20.78
N GLY A 340 26.82 0.28 -21.71
CA GLY A 340 27.92 0.29 -22.67
C GLY A 340 27.73 -0.71 -23.81
N SER A 341 26.55 -1.33 -23.93
CA SER A 341 26.24 -2.24 -25.03
C SER A 341 25.94 -1.51 -26.34
N CYS A 342 25.81 -0.17 -26.34
CA CYS A 342 25.48 0.59 -27.55
C CYS A 342 26.42 0.26 -28.72
N ASN A 343 25.81 -0.27 -29.78
CA ASN A 343 26.49 -0.56 -31.03
C ASN A 343 26.25 0.61 -31.99
N PRO A 344 27.27 1.46 -32.23
CA PRO A 344 27.12 2.62 -33.08
C PRO A 344 26.69 2.17 -34.48
N ILE A 345 25.81 2.94 -35.11
CA ILE A 345 25.60 2.81 -36.55
C ILE A 345 26.92 3.20 -37.20
N VAL A 346 27.55 2.26 -37.88
CA VAL A 346 28.79 2.52 -38.61
C VAL A 346 28.39 3.11 -39.96
N ASP A 347 28.66 4.41 -40.16
CA ASP A 347 28.71 4.99 -41.51
C ASP A 347 29.66 4.11 -42.33
N CYS A 348 29.08 3.33 -43.23
CA CYS A 348 29.82 2.44 -44.08
C CYS A 348 30.24 3.20 -45.33
N PHE A 349 31.44 2.88 -45.82
CA PHE A 349 31.92 3.42 -47.08
C PHE A 349 30.86 3.23 -48.16
N GLY A 350 30.38 4.33 -48.76
CA GLY A 350 29.34 4.34 -49.78
C GLY A 350 27.91 4.72 -49.32
N ASP A 351 27.61 4.82 -48.02
CA ASP A 351 26.35 5.41 -47.54
C ASP A 351 26.51 6.94 -47.50
N LEU A 352 25.91 7.61 -48.47
CA LEU A 352 26.07 9.04 -48.70
C LEU A 352 24.93 9.85 -48.11
N ASN A 353 23.85 9.18 -47.68
CA ASN A 353 22.67 9.82 -47.15
C ASN A 353 22.43 9.49 -45.66
N SER A 354 23.29 8.65 -45.08
CA SER A 354 23.29 8.20 -43.70
C SER A 354 21.99 7.49 -43.30
N ASP A 355 21.42 6.69 -44.20
CA ASP A 355 20.25 5.83 -43.92
C ASP A 355 20.62 4.40 -43.52
N SER A 356 21.90 4.15 -43.25
CA SER A 356 22.44 2.85 -42.85
C SER A 356 22.33 1.80 -43.96
N SER A 357 22.33 2.22 -45.22
CA SER A 357 22.30 1.31 -46.36
C SER A 357 22.95 1.90 -47.59
N VAL A 358 23.67 1.09 -48.37
CA VAL A 358 24.17 1.52 -49.69
C VAL A 358 23.18 1.09 -50.75
N THR A 359 22.30 1.99 -51.16
CA THR A 359 21.21 1.70 -52.09
C THR A 359 21.23 2.60 -53.32
N VAL A 360 20.13 2.56 -54.08
CA VAL A 360 19.91 3.49 -55.19
C VAL A 360 19.86 4.94 -54.69
N ALA A 361 19.50 5.20 -53.42
CA ALA A 361 19.49 6.55 -52.86
C ALA A 361 20.90 7.18 -52.90
N ASP A 362 21.93 6.43 -52.50
CA ASP A 362 23.34 6.88 -52.50
C ASP A 362 23.90 7.00 -53.91
N LEU A 363 23.56 6.03 -54.77
CA LEU A 363 23.88 6.10 -56.19
C LEU A 363 23.35 7.39 -56.84
N LEU A 364 22.11 7.79 -56.48
CA LEU A 364 21.52 9.02 -57.00
C LEU A 364 22.23 10.27 -56.50
N LEU A 365 22.84 10.24 -55.31
CA LEU A 365 23.67 11.35 -54.82
C LEU A 365 24.93 11.52 -55.67
N ILE A 366 25.69 10.45 -55.97
CA ILE A 366 26.84 10.54 -56.89
C ILE A 366 26.42 11.06 -58.27
N LEU A 367 25.30 10.56 -58.80
CA LEU A 367 24.83 10.99 -60.12
C LEU A 367 24.36 12.45 -60.14
N SER A 368 23.99 13.01 -58.98
CA SER A 368 23.55 14.41 -58.87
C SER A 368 24.70 15.42 -59.00
N GLU A 369 25.93 15.01 -58.67
CA GLU A 369 27.15 15.83 -58.80
C GLU A 369 28.12 15.31 -59.86
N PHE A 370 27.71 14.36 -60.72
CA PHE A 370 28.60 13.76 -61.70
C PHE A 370 29.24 14.81 -62.62
N GLY A 371 30.58 14.81 -62.67
CA GLY A 371 31.38 15.81 -63.38
C GLY A 371 31.72 17.05 -62.56
N CYS A 372 31.44 17.07 -61.26
CA CYS A 372 31.88 18.14 -60.36
C CYS A 372 33.42 18.21 -60.31
N THR A 373 33.96 19.43 -60.30
CA THR A 373 35.41 19.69 -60.32
C THR A 373 35.93 20.56 -59.17
N SER A 374 35.07 20.95 -58.23
CA SER A 374 35.45 21.73 -57.05
C SER A 374 34.33 21.72 -56.01
N GLY A 375 34.67 21.44 -54.75
CA GLY A 375 33.70 21.43 -53.64
C GLY A 375 32.67 20.30 -53.73
N CYS A 376 33.07 19.17 -54.31
CA CYS A 376 32.20 18.02 -54.53
C CYS A 376 31.96 17.28 -53.22
N THR A 377 30.70 17.01 -52.89
CA THR A 377 30.33 16.34 -51.63
C THR A 377 30.27 14.83 -51.79
N THR A 378 30.22 14.34 -53.03
CA THR A 378 30.13 12.92 -53.40
C THR A 378 31.41 12.37 -54.06
N ASP A 379 32.54 13.07 -53.89
CA ASP A 379 33.88 12.57 -54.18
C ASP A 379 34.31 11.62 -53.06
N ILE A 380 34.07 10.33 -53.24
CA ILE A 380 34.28 9.31 -52.20
C ILE A 380 35.72 8.78 -52.20
N ASN A 381 36.43 8.95 -53.32
CA ASN A 381 37.83 8.52 -53.47
C ASN A 381 38.83 9.62 -53.02
N GLY A 382 38.37 10.87 -52.92
CA GLY A 382 39.10 12.02 -52.39
C GLY A 382 40.07 12.67 -53.38
N ASP A 383 39.89 12.50 -54.69
CA ASP A 383 40.75 13.11 -55.72
C ASP A 383 40.34 14.54 -56.12
N GLY A 384 39.28 15.06 -55.50
CA GLY A 384 38.74 16.40 -55.68
C GLY A 384 37.71 16.53 -56.80
N VAL A 385 37.31 15.43 -57.45
CA VAL A 385 36.32 15.42 -58.54
C VAL A 385 35.30 14.29 -58.39
N THR A 386 34.06 14.47 -58.87
CA THR A 386 33.07 13.37 -58.90
C THR A 386 33.01 12.78 -60.30
N THR A 387 33.49 11.54 -60.47
CA THR A 387 33.61 10.88 -61.77
C THR A 387 33.14 9.43 -61.74
N VAL A 388 33.48 8.67 -62.79
CA VAL A 388 33.23 7.22 -62.85
C VAL A 388 34.00 6.47 -61.75
N ALA A 389 35.12 7.02 -61.26
CA ALA A 389 35.89 6.40 -60.18
C ALA A 389 35.03 6.28 -58.90
N ASP A 390 34.38 7.38 -58.49
CA ASP A 390 33.47 7.41 -57.34
C ASP A 390 32.28 6.48 -57.52
N LEU A 391 31.69 6.49 -58.71
CA LEU A 391 30.60 5.58 -59.02
C LEU A 391 31.01 4.10 -58.89
N LEU A 392 32.20 3.74 -59.35
CA LEU A 392 32.70 2.36 -59.26
C LEU A 392 33.05 1.96 -57.83
N GLU A 393 33.53 2.90 -57.01
CA GLU A 393 33.78 2.68 -55.60
C GLU A 393 32.46 2.46 -54.83
N LEU A 394 31.41 3.25 -55.08
CA LEU A 394 30.09 3.03 -54.48
C LEU A 394 29.48 1.69 -54.94
N LEU A 395 29.62 1.35 -56.23
CA LEU A 395 29.14 0.07 -56.76
C LEU A 395 29.89 -1.14 -56.19
N SER A 396 31.10 -0.95 -55.67
CA SER A 396 31.87 -2.03 -55.03
C SER A 396 31.26 -2.51 -53.70
N VAL A 397 30.44 -1.64 -53.09
CA VAL A 397 29.76 -1.83 -51.80
C VAL A 397 28.24 -1.74 -51.93
N PHE A 398 27.71 -1.70 -53.16
CA PHE A 398 26.27 -1.57 -53.38
C PHE A 398 25.47 -2.75 -52.82
N GLY A 399 24.43 -2.45 -52.04
CA GLY A 399 23.57 -3.41 -51.37
C GLY A 399 24.08 -3.86 -50.01
N THR A 400 25.16 -3.27 -49.46
CA THR A 400 25.56 -3.51 -48.08
C THR A 400 24.60 -2.80 -47.12
N ALA A 401 24.16 -3.55 -46.10
CA ALA A 401 23.47 -2.98 -44.95
C ALA A 401 24.49 -2.58 -43.88
N CYS A 402 24.19 -1.47 -43.23
CA CYS A 402 24.95 -0.82 -42.18
C CYS A 402 23.96 -0.55 -41.02
#